data_AF-A0A3D4GX65-F1
#
_entry.id   AF-A0A3D4GX65-F1
#
_cell.length_a   1.000
_cell.length_b   1.000
_cell.length_c   1.000
_cell.angle_alpha   90.00
_cell.angle_beta   90.00
_cell.angle_gamma   90.00
#
_symmetry.space_group_name_H-M   'P 1'
#
loop_
_entity.id
_entity.type
_entity.pdbx_description
1 polymer ?
#
loop_
_entity_poly.entity_id
_entity_poly.type
_entity_poly.pdbx_seq_one_letter_code
_entity_poly.pdbx_strand_id
1 'polypeptide(L)'
;MLREPMAAYSEGEHPWQRGLTLMQGAINGVDCWNEKNEPGFGRTEQDEISVTNGPLSLAISSSNTWYEGDRPLMGDRRTFRLFDSHRASAVLDISLTLEARFGTVTIGGTKEAGFLGIRVNPTMNASDAGLMRNAYGATDEVGCWSLPAHWMDYFGPVGNEIAGFAVFDHSENFRYPTTWHTRGYGLFAPNCWMFKPDHVLPENEEMTFRWRVIVHVGDTDTADVANLFLDYVDGVRGEWE
;
A
#
# COMPACT_ATOMS: atom_id res chain seq x y z
N MET A 1 8.16 17.59 -14.20
CA MET A 1 9.33 17.94 -13.36
C MET A 1 9.30 17.00 -12.18
N LEU A 2 10.05 15.89 -12.24
CA LEU A 2 10.18 14.99 -11.09
C LEU A 2 10.93 15.79 -10.02
N ARG A 3 10.26 16.11 -8.91
CA ARG A 3 10.90 16.80 -7.78
C ARG A 3 12.06 15.93 -7.28
N GLU A 4 13.19 16.56 -6.98
CA GLU A 4 14.31 15.95 -6.25
C GLU A 4 13.78 15.10 -5.07
N PRO A 5 14.32 13.91 -4.82
CA PRO A 5 13.87 13.08 -3.70
C PRO A 5 13.93 13.89 -2.40
N MET A 6 12.86 13.83 -1.62
CA MET A 6 12.76 14.59 -0.38
C MET A 6 13.86 14.15 0.60
N ALA A 7 14.77 15.05 0.94
CA ALA A 7 15.89 14.82 1.86
C ALA A 7 15.44 14.28 3.25
N ALA A 8 14.18 14.52 3.63
CA ALA A 8 13.62 14.02 4.89
C ALA A 8 13.62 12.48 5.01
N TYR A 9 13.62 11.75 3.88
CA TYR A 9 13.69 10.29 3.85
C TYR A 9 15.02 9.77 3.28
N SER A 10 16.08 10.59 3.20
CA SER A 10 17.39 10.11 2.70
C SER A 10 18.36 9.67 3.79
N GLU A 11 18.03 9.88 5.07
CA GLU A 11 18.87 9.50 6.22
C GLU A 11 18.08 8.61 7.18
N GLY A 12 18.67 7.52 7.70
CA GLY A 12 18.06 6.61 8.68
C GLY A 12 17.96 5.14 8.24
N GLU A 13 17.14 4.34 8.93
CA GLU A 13 16.97 2.89 8.65
C GLU A 13 16.17 2.58 7.37
N HIS A 14 15.52 3.57 6.73
CA HIS A 14 14.59 3.35 5.61
C HIS A 14 14.72 4.31 4.40
N PRO A 15 15.93 4.59 3.88
CA PRO A 15 16.13 5.66 2.89
C PRO A 15 15.44 5.47 1.53
N TRP A 16 14.95 4.27 1.21
CA TRP A 16 14.21 3.93 -0.02
C TRP A 16 12.69 3.89 0.15
N GLN A 17 12.17 3.98 1.37
CA GLN A 17 10.72 4.09 1.60
C GLN A 17 10.27 5.50 1.22
N ARG A 18 10.03 5.73 -0.08
CA ARG A 18 9.64 7.03 -0.65
C ARG A 18 8.33 6.85 -1.40
N GLY A 19 7.25 7.42 -0.88
CA GLY A 19 5.91 7.22 -1.44
C GLY A 19 5.44 5.79 -1.22
N LEU A 20 4.96 5.14 -2.27
CA LEU A 20 4.32 3.82 -2.23
C LEU A 20 5.33 2.68 -2.39
N THR A 21 5.31 1.73 -1.47
CA THR A 21 6.14 0.51 -1.49
C THR A 21 5.33 -0.75 -1.21
N LEU A 22 5.82 -1.89 -1.70
CA LEU A 22 5.29 -3.23 -1.38
C LEU A 22 6.37 -4.04 -0.64
N MET A 23 6.25 -4.15 0.69
CA MET A 23 7.24 -4.72 1.62
C MET A 23 6.55 -5.36 2.82
N GLN A 24 7.15 -6.38 3.45
CA GLN A 24 6.60 -7.04 4.64
C GLN A 24 7.71 -7.37 5.64
N GLY A 25 7.46 -7.25 6.94
CA GLY A 25 8.51 -7.29 7.97
C GLY A 25 8.91 -8.67 8.52
N ALA A 26 8.30 -9.76 8.06
CA ALA A 26 8.51 -11.13 8.53
C ALA A 26 8.01 -12.17 7.50
N ILE A 27 8.83 -12.52 6.51
CA ILE A 27 8.58 -13.63 5.57
C ILE A 27 9.51 -14.79 5.95
N ASN A 28 8.95 -15.93 6.36
CA ASN A 28 9.73 -17.08 6.87
C ASN A 28 10.69 -16.69 8.02
N GLY A 29 10.30 -15.69 8.82
CA GLY A 29 11.13 -15.13 9.89
C GLY A 29 12.21 -14.14 9.43
N VAL A 30 12.31 -13.84 8.12
CA VAL A 30 13.23 -12.87 7.54
C VAL A 30 12.57 -11.49 7.46
N ASP A 31 13.29 -10.46 7.88
CA ASP A 31 12.86 -9.08 7.79
C ASP A 31 13.02 -8.56 6.35
N CYS A 32 11.92 -8.38 5.63
CA CYS A 32 11.92 -7.83 4.27
C CYS A 32 11.37 -6.38 4.23
N TRP A 33 11.43 -5.68 5.37
CA TRP A 33 11.06 -4.27 5.53
C TRP A 33 12.28 -3.37 5.64
N ASN A 34 13.29 -3.82 6.40
CA ASN A 34 14.58 -3.17 6.55
C ASN A 34 15.57 -3.64 5.48
N GLU A 35 16.37 -2.73 4.92
CA GLU A 35 17.47 -3.08 4.00
C GLU A 35 18.76 -3.07 4.80
N LYS A 36 19.19 -4.26 5.19
CA LYS A 36 20.54 -4.49 5.69
C LYS A 36 21.16 -5.60 4.87
N ASN A 37 22.45 -5.46 4.55
CA ASN A 37 23.18 -6.49 3.83
C ASN A 37 23.83 -7.48 4.82
N GLU A 38 23.00 -8.14 5.63
CA GLU A 38 23.41 -9.12 6.63
C GLU A 38 22.35 -10.22 6.80
N PRO A 39 22.69 -11.39 7.37
CA PRO A 39 21.71 -12.47 7.59
C PRO A 39 20.50 -12.01 8.43
N GLY A 40 19.32 -12.53 8.12
CA GLY A 40 18.05 -12.13 8.73
C GLY A 40 17.31 -11.03 7.99
N PHE A 41 17.91 -10.41 6.97
CA PHE A 41 17.30 -9.36 6.15
C PHE A 41 17.13 -9.81 4.70
N GLY A 42 15.97 -9.48 4.15
CA GLY A 42 15.55 -9.89 2.83
C GLY A 42 15.70 -8.78 1.79
N ARG A 43 15.65 -9.18 0.52
CA ARG A 43 15.65 -8.29 -0.64
C ARG A 43 14.70 -8.81 -1.70
N THR A 44 14.23 -7.92 -2.55
CA THR A 44 13.39 -8.29 -3.70
C THR A 44 14.14 -8.02 -4.99
N GLU A 45 14.20 -9.01 -5.88
CA GLU A 45 14.64 -8.83 -7.26
C GLU A 45 13.42 -8.84 -8.18
N GLN A 46 13.41 -7.91 -9.14
CA GLN A 46 12.40 -7.88 -10.19
C GLN A 46 12.84 -8.81 -11.32
N ASP A 47 12.05 -9.85 -11.57
CA ASP A 47 12.35 -10.86 -12.59
C ASP A 47 11.94 -10.35 -13.98
N GLU A 48 10.71 -9.83 -14.09
CA GLU A 48 10.14 -9.31 -15.34
C GLU A 48 9.32 -8.05 -15.08
N ILE A 49 9.21 -7.19 -16.10
CA ILE A 49 8.28 -6.06 -16.11
C ILE A 49 7.70 -5.86 -17.50
N SER A 50 6.42 -5.52 -17.54
CA SER A 50 5.72 -5.15 -18.76
C SER A 50 4.82 -3.95 -18.52
N VAL A 51 4.59 -3.20 -19.59
CA VAL A 51 3.67 -2.06 -19.59
C VAL A 51 2.68 -2.25 -20.73
N THR A 52 1.39 -2.21 -20.40
CA THR A 52 0.31 -2.25 -21.38
C THR A 52 -0.45 -0.94 -21.32
N ASN A 53 -0.63 -0.28 -22.47
CA ASN A 53 -1.44 0.93 -22.57
C ASN A 53 -2.72 0.61 -23.34
N GLY A 54 -3.84 0.49 -22.62
CA GLY A 54 -5.15 0.21 -23.18
C GLY A 54 -6.01 1.47 -23.27
N PRO A 55 -7.17 1.40 -23.96
CA PRO A 55 -8.05 2.56 -24.14
C PRO A 55 -8.58 3.19 -22.84
N LEU A 56 -8.69 2.41 -21.77
CA LEU A 56 -9.27 2.83 -20.48
C LEU A 56 -8.23 3.02 -19.37
N SER A 57 -7.05 2.41 -19.50
CA SER A 57 -6.07 2.37 -18.42
C SER A 57 -4.69 1.97 -18.93
N LEU A 58 -3.66 2.47 -18.25
CA LEU A 58 -2.31 1.95 -18.33
C LEU A 58 -2.09 0.92 -17.22
N ALA A 59 -1.46 -0.20 -17.52
CA ALA A 59 -1.10 -1.22 -16.54
C ALA A 59 0.41 -1.50 -16.58
N ILE A 60 1.04 -1.48 -15.41
CA ILE A 60 2.40 -1.97 -15.20
C ILE A 60 2.28 -3.29 -14.45
N SER A 61 2.84 -4.35 -15.00
CA SER A 61 2.86 -5.67 -14.36
C SER A 61 4.29 -6.14 -14.16
N SER A 62 4.60 -6.70 -12.99
CA SER A 62 5.90 -7.31 -12.73
C SER A 62 5.78 -8.64 -12.01
N SER A 63 6.76 -9.51 -12.23
CA SER A 63 7.02 -10.67 -11.38
C SER A 63 8.32 -10.44 -10.64
N ASN A 64 8.36 -10.87 -9.38
CA ASN A 64 9.49 -10.61 -8.50
C ASN A 64 9.78 -11.85 -7.65
N THR A 65 11.03 -11.97 -7.20
CA THR A 65 11.45 -13.01 -6.26
C THR A 65 12.08 -12.36 -5.03
N TRP A 66 11.69 -12.85 -3.85
CA TRP A 66 12.19 -12.39 -2.56
C TRP A 66 13.27 -13.35 -2.08
N TYR A 67 14.36 -12.83 -1.54
CA TYR A 67 15.54 -13.59 -1.14
C TYR A 67 16.04 -13.20 0.26
N GLU A 68 16.66 -14.13 0.97
CA GLU A 68 17.65 -13.86 2.02
C GLU A 68 19.03 -14.29 1.49
N GLY A 69 19.93 -13.33 1.25
CA GLY A 69 21.15 -13.61 0.48
C GLY A 69 20.82 -14.17 -0.90
N ASP A 70 21.22 -15.42 -1.16
CA ASP A 70 20.94 -16.17 -2.40
C ASP A 70 19.80 -17.19 -2.25
N ARG A 71 19.21 -17.31 -1.05
CA ARG A 71 18.14 -18.27 -0.77
C ARG A 71 16.79 -17.65 -1.14
N PRO A 72 16.04 -18.19 -2.12
CA PRO A 72 14.71 -17.68 -2.44
C PRO A 72 13.73 -17.99 -1.30
N LEU A 73 12.84 -17.05 -1.02
CA LEU A 73 11.83 -17.11 0.04
C LEU A 73 10.44 -17.32 -0.55
N MET A 74 10.05 -16.49 -1.51
CA MET A 74 8.76 -16.52 -2.19
C MET A 74 8.82 -15.75 -3.51
N GLY A 75 7.84 -15.97 -4.39
CA GLY A 75 7.56 -15.10 -5.52
C GLY A 75 6.45 -14.10 -5.23
N ASP A 76 6.37 -13.06 -6.04
CA ASP A 76 5.12 -12.31 -6.20
C ASP A 76 4.87 -11.88 -7.65
N ARG A 77 3.61 -11.60 -7.95
CA ARG A 77 3.16 -10.87 -9.14
C ARG A 77 2.43 -9.61 -8.73
N ARG A 78 2.77 -8.50 -9.37
CA ARG A 78 2.23 -7.17 -9.10
C ARG A 78 1.54 -6.64 -10.34
N THR A 79 0.43 -5.95 -10.17
CA THR A 79 -0.14 -5.10 -11.22
C THR A 79 -0.52 -3.76 -10.63
N PHE A 80 -0.07 -2.70 -11.27
CA PHE A 80 -0.41 -1.31 -11.00
C PHE A 80 -1.18 -0.79 -12.20
N ARG A 81 -2.49 -0.61 -12.05
CA ARG A 81 -3.37 -0.12 -13.12
C ARG A 81 -3.81 1.30 -12.82
N LEU A 82 -3.38 2.22 -13.67
CA LEU A 82 -3.68 3.65 -13.60
C LEU A 82 -4.86 3.97 -14.52
N PHE A 83 -5.84 4.69 -14.00
CA PHE A 83 -6.98 5.19 -14.76
C PHE A 83 -6.98 6.72 -14.77
N ASP A 84 -7.42 7.27 -15.89
CA ASP A 84 -7.85 8.66 -15.93
C ASP A 84 -9.20 8.79 -15.23
N SER A 85 -9.38 9.88 -14.49
CA SER A 85 -10.62 10.17 -13.77
C SER A 85 -10.90 11.67 -13.79
N HIS A 86 -12.18 12.02 -13.96
CA HIS A 86 -12.62 13.41 -13.80
C HIS A 86 -12.88 13.78 -12.33
N ARG A 87 -12.96 12.79 -11.44
CA ARG A 87 -13.27 13.00 -10.00
C ARG A 87 -12.04 12.99 -9.11
N ALA A 88 -10.92 12.47 -9.59
CA ALA A 88 -9.69 12.30 -8.81
C ALA A 88 -8.47 12.65 -9.67
N SER A 89 -7.39 13.10 -9.02
CA SER A 89 -6.14 13.43 -9.70
C SER A 89 -5.45 12.17 -10.26
N ALA A 90 -5.60 11.03 -9.58
CA ALA A 90 -5.21 9.72 -10.09
C ALA A 90 -6.00 8.61 -9.40
N VAL A 91 -6.30 7.54 -10.15
CA VAL A 91 -6.86 6.30 -9.61
C VAL A 91 -5.89 5.17 -9.92
N LEU A 92 -5.37 4.52 -8.89
CA LEU A 92 -4.39 3.45 -9.01
C LEU A 92 -4.90 2.18 -8.34
N ASP A 93 -5.25 1.17 -9.14
CA ASP A 93 -5.51 -0.17 -8.65
C ASP A 93 -4.20 -0.93 -8.51
N ILE A 94 -4.04 -1.61 -7.37
CA ILE A 94 -2.88 -2.40 -7.02
C ILE A 94 -3.35 -3.81 -6.73
N SER A 95 -2.81 -4.79 -7.45
CA SER A 95 -2.94 -6.20 -7.14
C SER A 95 -1.56 -6.76 -6.80
N LEU A 96 -1.45 -7.46 -5.67
CA LEU A 96 -0.27 -8.19 -5.24
C LEU A 96 -0.65 -9.65 -5.00
N THR A 97 -0.17 -10.55 -5.85
CA THR A 97 -0.31 -12.00 -5.68
C THR A 97 1.00 -12.55 -5.13
N LEU A 98 0.98 -13.09 -3.92
CA LEU A 98 2.08 -13.83 -3.30
C LEU A 98 2.07 -15.26 -3.81
N GLU A 99 3.24 -15.82 -4.08
CA GLU A 99 3.39 -17.15 -4.66
C GLU A 99 4.39 -17.99 -3.84
N ALA A 100 3.92 -19.09 -3.23
CA ALA A 100 4.76 -20.02 -2.47
C ALA A 100 5.54 -20.99 -3.39
N ARG A 101 6.32 -20.44 -4.32
CA ARG A 101 7.04 -21.18 -5.39
C ARG A 101 8.26 -21.97 -4.90
N PHE A 102 8.75 -21.66 -3.70
CA PHE A 102 10.01 -22.19 -3.16
C PHE A 102 9.81 -22.94 -1.84
N GLY A 103 8.61 -23.50 -1.65
CA GLY A 103 8.17 -24.11 -0.40
C GLY A 103 7.10 -23.28 0.31
N THR A 104 6.58 -23.83 1.41
CA THR A 104 5.63 -23.17 2.29
C THR A 104 6.16 -21.83 2.80
N VAL A 105 5.31 -20.80 2.79
CA VAL A 105 5.63 -19.44 3.24
C VAL A 105 4.86 -19.12 4.52
N THR A 106 5.58 -18.75 5.58
CA THR A 106 5.00 -18.17 6.79
C THR A 106 5.06 -16.65 6.71
N ILE A 107 3.90 -16.01 6.73
CA ILE A 107 3.76 -14.56 6.79
C ILE A 107 3.52 -14.17 8.25
N GLY A 108 4.53 -13.56 8.86
CA GLY A 108 4.55 -13.24 10.28
C GLY A 108 3.80 -11.95 10.63
N GLY A 109 3.41 -11.83 11.89
CA GLY A 109 2.92 -10.57 12.45
C GLY A 109 3.99 -9.46 12.40
N THR A 110 3.64 -8.29 11.88
CA THR A 110 4.54 -7.13 11.85
C THR A 110 3.83 -5.85 12.30
N LYS A 111 4.56 -5.01 13.05
CA LYS A 111 4.10 -3.67 13.43
C LYS A 111 4.23 -2.65 12.30
N GLU A 112 5.03 -2.94 11.28
CA GLU A 112 5.39 -2.02 10.19
C GLU A 112 4.25 -1.92 9.16
N ALA A 113 4.53 -1.81 7.85
CA ALA A 113 3.49 -2.06 6.85
C ALA A 113 3.22 -3.56 6.71
N GLY A 114 2.00 -3.89 6.30
CA GLY A 114 1.63 -5.26 5.95
C GLY A 114 2.25 -5.68 4.63
N PHE A 115 1.78 -5.09 3.53
CA PHE A 115 2.44 -5.21 2.23
C PHE A 115 2.50 -3.84 1.58
N LEU A 116 1.33 -3.24 1.36
CA LEU A 116 1.25 -1.86 0.89
C LEU A 116 1.63 -0.89 2.01
N GLY A 117 2.74 -0.18 1.82
CA GLY A 117 3.18 0.92 2.67
C GLY A 117 3.23 2.23 1.88
N ILE A 118 2.83 3.33 2.50
CA ILE A 118 2.92 4.67 1.94
C ILE A 118 3.61 5.59 2.95
N ARG A 119 4.68 6.25 2.51
CA ARG A 119 5.29 7.38 3.21
C ARG A 119 4.75 8.67 2.61
N VAL A 120 4.08 9.48 3.44
CA VAL A 120 3.43 10.72 3.00
C VAL A 120 4.45 11.83 2.76
N ASN A 121 4.02 12.98 2.22
CA ASN A 121 4.89 14.14 2.17
C ASN A 121 5.09 14.70 3.60
N PRO A 122 6.31 15.00 4.08
CA PRO A 122 6.55 15.60 5.38
C PRO A 122 5.65 16.80 5.73
N THR A 123 5.27 17.62 4.76
CA THR A 123 4.37 18.77 5.01
C THR A 123 2.94 18.35 5.34
N MET A 124 2.54 17.13 4.97
CA MET A 124 1.26 16.52 5.31
C MET A 124 1.40 15.46 6.41
N ASN A 125 2.49 15.43 7.19
CA ASN A 125 2.55 14.55 8.36
C ASN A 125 1.51 14.98 9.41
N ALA A 126 0.78 14.03 9.99
CA ALA A 126 -0.24 14.28 11.00
C ALA A 126 0.33 14.63 12.38
N SER A 127 1.63 14.44 12.60
CA SER A 127 2.34 15.06 13.72
C SER A 127 2.56 16.57 13.52
N ASP A 128 2.28 17.09 12.33
CA ASP A 128 2.36 18.50 11.97
C ASP A 128 0.96 19.01 11.54
N ALA A 129 0.73 19.22 10.24
CA ALA A 129 -0.51 19.79 9.70
C ALA A 129 -1.41 18.78 8.96
N GLY A 130 -1.00 17.52 8.84
CA GLY A 130 -1.78 16.46 8.20
C GLY A 130 -2.93 15.95 9.06
N LEU A 131 -3.91 15.34 8.42
CA LEU A 131 -5.04 14.67 9.06
C LEU A 131 -5.26 13.31 8.41
N MET A 132 -5.80 12.39 9.20
CA MET A 132 -6.27 11.09 8.74
C MET A 132 -7.78 11.04 8.92
N ARG A 133 -8.47 10.25 8.11
CA ARG A 133 -9.88 9.95 8.35
C ARG A 133 -10.24 8.55 7.91
N ASN A 134 -10.92 7.80 8.78
CA ASN A 134 -11.41 6.47 8.44
C ASN A 134 -12.87 6.50 7.99
N ALA A 135 -13.32 5.36 7.43
CA ALA A 135 -14.70 5.15 7.00
C ALA A 135 -15.78 5.37 8.08
N TYR A 136 -15.42 5.38 9.35
CA TYR A 136 -16.33 5.55 10.49
C TYR A 136 -16.27 6.95 11.10
N GLY A 137 -15.51 7.88 10.48
CA GLY A 137 -15.42 9.28 10.88
C GLY A 137 -14.39 9.57 11.98
N ALA A 138 -13.55 8.61 12.38
CA ALA A 138 -12.43 8.91 13.26
C ALA A 138 -11.36 9.71 12.51
N THR A 139 -10.75 10.67 13.19
CA THR A 139 -9.78 11.61 12.59
C THR A 139 -8.44 11.70 13.30
N ASP A 140 -8.22 10.87 14.32
CA ASP A 140 -7.01 10.86 15.13
C ASP A 140 -6.33 9.49 15.10
N GLU A 141 -5.09 9.44 15.60
CA GLU A 141 -4.31 8.19 15.64
C GLU A 141 -5.01 7.13 16.50
N VAL A 142 -5.69 7.53 17.59
CA VAL A 142 -6.40 6.61 18.51
C VAL A 142 -7.54 5.88 17.80
N GLY A 143 -8.35 6.59 17.02
CA GLY A 143 -9.47 6.04 16.28
C GLY A 143 -9.11 5.42 14.93
N CYS A 144 -7.87 5.59 14.45
CA CYS A 144 -7.42 5.04 13.17
C CYS A 144 -6.42 3.88 13.31
N TRP A 145 -5.58 3.87 14.35
CA TRP A 145 -4.51 2.88 14.48
C TRP A 145 -4.99 1.52 14.98
N SER A 146 -4.67 0.47 14.23
CA SER A 146 -4.95 -0.93 14.52
C SER A 146 -6.45 -1.24 14.64
N LEU A 147 -7.30 -0.36 14.10
CA LEU A 147 -8.74 -0.56 14.01
C LEU A 147 -9.13 -0.91 12.57
N PRO A 148 -10.11 -1.80 12.36
CA PRO A 148 -10.58 -2.14 11.03
C PRO A 148 -11.28 -0.93 10.40
N ALA A 149 -11.13 -0.73 9.08
CA ALA A 149 -11.93 0.21 8.30
C ALA A 149 -11.89 -0.16 6.81
N HIS A 150 -13.00 0.07 6.08
CA HIS A 150 -13.09 -0.24 4.65
C HIS A 150 -12.17 0.63 3.78
N TRP A 151 -11.93 1.86 4.24
CA TRP A 151 -11.00 2.79 3.65
C TRP A 151 -10.43 3.71 4.72
N MET A 152 -9.29 4.29 4.40
CA MET A 152 -8.63 5.31 5.19
C MET A 152 -8.05 6.38 4.26
N ASP A 153 -8.21 7.63 4.64
CA ASP A 153 -7.72 8.81 3.93
C ASP A 153 -6.63 9.50 4.73
N TYR A 154 -5.67 10.10 4.02
CA TYR A 154 -4.61 10.93 4.59
C TYR A 154 -4.40 12.15 3.69
N PHE A 155 -4.63 13.34 4.25
CA PHE A 155 -4.53 14.60 3.53
C PHE A 155 -3.87 15.68 4.39
N GLY A 156 -3.38 16.73 3.75
CA GLY A 156 -2.75 17.85 4.42
C GLY A 156 -2.19 18.86 3.41
N PRO A 157 -1.49 19.89 3.89
CA PRO A 157 -0.91 20.88 3.00
C PRO A 157 0.25 20.28 2.19
N VAL A 158 0.22 20.48 0.87
CA VAL A 158 1.29 20.14 -0.06
C VAL A 158 1.53 21.33 -0.98
N GLY A 159 2.55 22.14 -0.70
CA GLY A 159 2.72 23.41 -1.42
C GLY A 159 1.61 24.42 -1.06
N ASN A 160 0.82 24.84 -2.05
CA ASN A 160 -0.24 25.85 -1.87
C ASN A 160 -1.66 25.26 -1.84
N GLU A 161 -1.78 23.93 -1.79
CA GLU A 161 -3.06 23.21 -1.83
C GLU A 161 -3.16 22.22 -0.66
N ILE A 162 -4.40 21.87 -0.30
CA ILE A 162 -4.66 20.66 0.46
C ILE A 162 -4.78 19.52 -0.54
N ALA A 163 -4.02 18.46 -0.33
CA ALA A 163 -4.07 17.27 -1.17
C ALA A 163 -3.85 16.04 -0.31
N GLY A 164 -4.25 14.89 -0.83
CA GLY A 164 -4.16 13.65 -0.10
C GLY A 164 -4.27 12.42 -0.96
N PHE A 165 -4.34 11.30 -0.27
CA PHE A 165 -4.69 10.03 -0.87
C PHE A 165 -5.55 9.19 0.07
N ALA A 166 -6.50 8.48 -0.51
CA ALA A 166 -7.27 7.47 0.17
C ALA A 166 -6.87 6.08 -0.34
N VAL A 167 -6.84 5.10 0.57
CA VAL A 167 -6.63 3.69 0.22
C VAL A 167 -7.88 2.91 0.58
N PHE A 168 -8.37 2.15 -0.39
CA PHE A 168 -9.57 1.33 -0.28
C PHE A 168 -9.16 -0.14 -0.18
N ASP A 169 -9.64 -0.81 0.86
CA ASP A 169 -9.44 -2.25 1.03
C ASP A 169 -10.47 -3.03 0.19
N HIS A 170 -10.08 -4.18 -0.35
CA HIS A 170 -10.97 -5.01 -1.17
C HIS A 170 -11.61 -6.12 -0.35
N SER A 171 -12.89 -6.42 -0.58
CA SER A 171 -13.67 -7.41 0.19
C SER A 171 -13.12 -8.84 0.13
N GLU A 172 -12.34 -9.15 -0.90
CA GLU A 172 -11.67 -10.45 -1.06
C GLU A 172 -10.31 -10.54 -0.34
N ASN A 173 -9.81 -9.45 0.23
CA ASN A 173 -8.55 -9.47 0.95
C ASN A 173 -8.66 -10.29 2.22
N PHE A 174 -7.58 -10.99 2.55
CA PHE A 174 -7.46 -11.70 3.81
C PHE A 174 -7.68 -10.74 5.00
N ARG A 175 -8.60 -11.13 5.90
CA ARG A 175 -9.02 -10.34 7.08
C ARG A 175 -9.68 -8.99 6.73
N TYR A 176 -10.44 -8.93 5.63
CA TYR A 176 -11.25 -7.77 5.31
C TYR A 176 -12.35 -7.47 6.36
N PRO A 177 -12.65 -6.19 6.65
CA PRO A 177 -11.82 -5.04 6.33
C PRO A 177 -10.54 -5.06 7.20
N THR A 178 -9.41 -4.77 6.56
CA THR A 178 -8.11 -4.75 7.22
C THR A 178 -8.08 -3.75 8.36
N THR A 179 -7.25 -4.03 9.36
CA THR A 179 -6.77 -3.03 10.31
C THR A 179 -5.73 -2.12 9.65
N TRP A 180 -5.59 -0.90 10.16
CA TRP A 180 -4.70 0.12 9.57
C TRP A 180 -3.51 0.42 10.47
N HIS A 181 -2.33 0.51 9.88
CA HIS A 181 -1.18 1.13 10.52
C HIS A 181 -1.13 2.59 10.10
N THR A 182 -1.46 3.49 11.03
CA THR A 182 -1.39 4.93 10.82
C THR A 182 -0.58 5.55 11.95
N ARG A 183 0.38 6.39 11.58
CA ARG A 183 1.24 7.11 12.53
C ARG A 183 1.39 8.57 12.15
N GLY A 184 1.42 9.43 13.18
CA GLY A 184 1.64 10.87 13.02
C GLY A 184 2.90 11.20 12.18
N TYR A 185 3.95 10.38 12.26
CA TYR A 185 5.20 10.59 11.52
C TYR A 185 5.14 10.20 10.02
N GLY A 186 3.96 9.84 9.50
CA GLY A 186 3.74 9.73 8.05
C GLY A 186 3.89 8.34 7.44
N LEU A 187 3.95 7.27 8.26
CA LEU A 187 3.73 5.90 7.76
C LEU A 187 2.25 5.57 7.76
N PHE A 188 1.78 5.08 6.61
CA PHE A 188 0.41 4.70 6.38
C PHE A 188 0.35 3.37 5.64
N ALA A 189 -0.39 2.40 6.17
CA ALA A 189 -0.51 1.09 5.54
C ALA A 189 -1.80 0.36 5.94
N PRO A 190 -2.51 -0.30 5.00
CA PRO A 190 -3.35 -1.42 5.36
C PRO A 190 -2.46 -2.53 5.93
N ASN A 191 -2.70 -2.92 7.19
CA ASN A 191 -1.91 -3.94 7.88
C ASN A 191 -2.82 -4.91 8.65
N CYS A 192 -3.10 -6.05 8.03
CA CYS A 192 -3.89 -7.14 8.62
C CYS A 192 -3.05 -8.12 9.47
N TRP A 193 -1.77 -7.81 9.72
CA TRP A 193 -0.79 -8.69 10.39
C TRP A 193 -0.47 -8.25 11.82
N MET A 194 -0.62 -6.95 12.10
CA MET A 194 -0.31 -6.39 13.42
C MET A 194 -1.17 -7.01 14.53
N PHE A 195 -0.52 -7.53 15.58
CA PHE A 195 -1.18 -8.21 16.71
C PHE A 195 -2.08 -9.39 16.31
N LYS A 196 -1.77 -10.06 15.20
CA LYS A 196 -2.48 -11.24 14.71
C LYS A 196 -1.54 -12.44 14.65
N PRO A 197 -2.07 -13.67 14.68
CA PRO A 197 -1.26 -14.86 14.44
C PRO A 197 -0.72 -14.85 13.01
N ASP A 198 0.44 -15.47 12.85
CA ASP A 198 1.06 -15.75 11.57
C ASP A 198 0.11 -16.53 10.66
N HIS A 199 0.28 -16.34 9.34
CA HIS A 199 -0.42 -17.10 8.34
C HIS A 199 0.56 -17.99 7.57
N VAL A 200 0.14 -19.22 7.30
CA VAL A 200 0.93 -20.19 6.53
C VAL A 200 0.28 -20.33 5.17
N LEU A 201 0.98 -19.89 4.13
CA LEU A 201 0.65 -20.13 2.72
C LEU A 201 1.36 -21.43 2.29
N PRO A 202 0.63 -22.53 2.03
CA PRO A 202 1.23 -23.80 1.64
C PRO A 202 2.04 -23.70 0.34
N GLU A 203 3.00 -24.60 0.17
CA GLU A 203 3.77 -24.72 -1.07
C GLU A 203 2.84 -24.84 -2.30
N ASN A 204 3.17 -24.12 -3.37
CA ASN A 204 2.40 -24.01 -4.62
C ASN A 204 1.03 -23.32 -4.52
N GLU A 205 0.68 -22.75 -3.35
CA GLU A 205 -0.51 -21.90 -3.22
C GLU A 205 -0.19 -20.43 -3.48
N GLU A 206 -1.24 -19.67 -3.78
CA GLU A 206 -1.19 -18.23 -4.00
C GLU A 206 -2.15 -17.48 -3.06
N MET A 207 -1.79 -16.25 -2.70
CA MET A 207 -2.67 -15.34 -1.96
C MET A 207 -2.63 -13.97 -2.61
N THR A 208 -3.80 -13.39 -2.93
CA THR A 208 -3.85 -12.08 -3.60
C THR A 208 -4.48 -11.01 -2.72
N PHE A 209 -3.80 -9.87 -2.63
CA PHE A 209 -4.29 -8.62 -2.07
C PHE A 209 -4.61 -7.61 -3.17
N ARG A 210 -5.66 -6.82 -2.96
CA ARG A 210 -6.13 -5.77 -3.87
C ARG A 210 -6.40 -4.48 -3.11
N TRP A 211 -5.92 -3.37 -3.64
CA TRP A 211 -6.21 -2.05 -3.10
C TRP A 211 -6.47 -1.08 -4.24
N ARG A 212 -7.30 -0.07 -3.99
CA ARG A 212 -7.36 1.13 -4.83
C ARG A 212 -6.78 2.29 -4.05
N VAL A 213 -5.84 3.01 -4.66
CA VAL A 213 -5.32 4.28 -4.16
C VAL A 213 -5.93 5.41 -5.00
N ILE A 214 -6.61 6.33 -4.33
CA ILE A 214 -7.13 7.55 -4.92
C ILE A 214 -6.20 8.68 -4.52
N VAL A 215 -5.64 9.41 -5.48
CA VAL A 215 -4.96 10.69 -5.21
C VAL A 215 -5.95 11.81 -5.51
N HIS A 216 -6.10 12.75 -4.57
CA HIS A 216 -7.11 13.79 -4.65
C HIS A 216 -6.60 15.15 -4.18
N VAL A 217 -7.33 16.20 -4.56
CA VAL A 217 -7.17 17.57 -4.04
C VAL A 217 -8.36 17.84 -3.12
N GLY A 218 -8.08 18.51 -2.01
CA GLY A 218 -9.04 18.75 -0.94
C GLY A 218 -8.87 17.80 0.24
N ASP A 219 -9.80 17.92 1.18
CA ASP A 219 -9.97 17.00 2.30
C ASP A 219 -10.92 15.85 1.94
N THR A 220 -11.13 14.92 2.88
CA THR A 220 -11.99 13.75 2.68
C THR A 220 -13.40 14.08 2.17
N ASP A 221 -13.99 15.19 2.63
CA ASP A 221 -15.37 15.55 2.29
C ASP A 221 -15.42 16.23 0.91
N THR A 222 -14.51 17.18 0.64
CA THR A 222 -14.44 17.89 -0.65
C THR A 222 -13.99 17.00 -1.81
N ALA A 223 -13.13 16.01 -1.53
CA ALA A 223 -12.74 14.97 -2.49
C ALA A 223 -13.78 13.85 -2.64
N ASP A 224 -14.84 13.86 -1.83
CA ASP A 224 -15.95 12.89 -1.88
C ASP A 224 -15.49 11.43 -1.79
N VAL A 225 -14.53 11.17 -0.89
CA VAL A 225 -13.84 9.87 -0.75
C VAL A 225 -14.84 8.73 -0.50
N ALA A 226 -15.91 8.99 0.26
CA ALA A 226 -16.92 7.99 0.56
C ALA A 226 -17.64 7.49 -0.70
N ASN A 227 -18.01 8.38 -1.63
CA ASN A 227 -18.64 7.97 -2.88
C ASN A 227 -17.63 7.34 -3.85
N LEU A 228 -16.37 7.79 -3.87
CA LEU A 228 -15.31 7.13 -4.64
C LEU A 228 -15.10 5.68 -4.17
N PHE A 229 -15.26 5.40 -2.87
CA PHE A 229 -15.26 4.04 -2.36
C PHE A 229 -16.48 3.24 -2.84
N LEU A 230 -17.67 3.85 -2.92
CA LEU A 230 -18.86 3.18 -3.47
C LEU A 230 -18.65 2.83 -4.96
N ASP A 231 -18.06 3.73 -5.76
CA ASP A 231 -17.71 3.45 -7.15
C ASP A 231 -16.73 2.26 -7.26
N TYR A 232 -15.79 2.15 -6.33
CA TYR A 232 -14.84 1.03 -6.28
C TYR A 232 -15.54 -0.30 -5.97
N VAL A 233 -16.47 -0.31 -5.00
CA VAL A 233 -17.21 -1.51 -4.60
C VAL A 233 -18.22 -1.94 -5.66
N ASP A 234 -18.87 -1.00 -6.34
CA ASP A 234 -19.84 -1.28 -7.41
C ASP A 234 -19.15 -1.73 -8.71
N GLY A 235 -17.90 -1.32 -8.93
CA GLY A 235 -17.08 -1.69 -10.08
C GLY A 235 -17.22 -0.74 -11.27
N VAL A 236 -16.41 -0.97 -12.30
CA VAL A 236 -16.38 -0.10 -13.49
C VAL A 236 -17.67 -0.28 -14.30
N ARG A 237 -18.43 0.81 -14.47
CA ARG A 237 -19.54 0.88 -15.41
C ARG A 237 -19.04 1.52 -16.71
N GLY A 238 -19.08 0.75 -17.80
CA GLY A 238 -18.85 1.29 -19.14
C GLY A 238 -20.17 1.72 -19.76
N GLU A 239 -20.26 2.99 -20.17
CA GLU A 239 -21.30 3.44 -21.08
C GLU A 239 -20.75 3.35 -22.50
N TRP A 240 -21.46 2.66 -23.38
CA TRP A 240 -21.12 2.55 -24.79
C TRP A 240 -22.03 3.51 -25.56
N GLU A 241 -21.44 4.44 -26.33
CA GLU A 241 -22.15 5.25 -27.32
C GLU A 241 -22.32 4.51 -28.65
#